data_AF-S9P780-F1
#
_entry.id   AF-S9P780-F1
#
_cell.length_a   1.000
_cell.length_b   1.000
_cell.length_c   1.000
_cell.angle_alpha   90.00
_cell.angle_beta   90.00
_cell.angle_gamma   90.00
#
_symmetry.space_group_name_H-M   'P 1'
#
loop_
_entity.id
_entity.type
_entity.pdbx_description
1 polymer ?
#
loop_
_entity_poly.entity_id
_entity_poly.type
_entity_poly.pdbx_seq_one_letter_code
_entity_poly.pdbx_strand_id
1 'polypeptide(L)' 'MYRKTSFGTQGPEGSRFVERILTTVTTLKLQRRGVLDFLTHTLQAHRRGLSTPSLLPAQASVQLSNAA' A
#
# COMPACT_ATOMS: atom_id res chain seq x y z
N MET A 1 -1.14 8.15 16.06
CA MET A 1 -2.50 8.19 16.65
C MET A 1 -3.05 6.80 16.97
N TYR A 2 -2.83 5.77 16.12
CA TYR A 2 -3.41 4.41 16.24
C TYR A 2 -3.43 3.81 17.66
N ARG A 3 -2.30 3.76 18.38
CA ARG A 3 -2.25 3.18 19.74
C ARG A 3 -3.16 3.91 20.75
N LYS A 4 -3.31 5.24 20.61
CA LYS A 4 -4.07 6.08 21.54
C LYS A 4 -5.57 6.03 21.26
N THR A 5 -5.97 5.96 19.99
CA THR A 5 -7.38 6.02 19.57
C THR A 5 -8.00 4.64 19.32
N SER A 6 -7.17 3.63 19.08
CA SER A 6 -7.60 2.30 18.62
C SER A 6 -7.04 1.18 19.50
N PHE A 7 -6.61 1.52 20.73
CA PHE A 7 -6.14 0.59 21.77
C PHE A 7 -4.92 -0.27 21.41
N GLY A 8 -4.22 0.03 20.31
CA GLY A 8 -3.03 -0.73 19.90
C GLY A 8 -3.41 -2.07 19.26
N THR A 9 -2.58 -3.10 19.46
CA THR A 9 -2.76 -4.43 18.85
C THR A 9 -2.70 -5.53 19.89
N GLN A 10 -3.54 -6.55 19.74
CA GLN A 10 -3.56 -7.72 20.62
C GLN A 10 -2.69 -8.83 20.00
N GLY A 11 -1.39 -8.78 20.29
CA GLY A 11 -0.42 -9.78 19.84
C GLY A 11 0.24 -9.52 18.48
N PRO A 12 1.18 -10.38 18.07
CA PRO A 12 2.04 -10.17 16.91
C PRO A 12 1.29 -10.09 15.58
N GLU A 13 0.23 -10.89 15.41
CA GLU A 13 -0.58 -10.90 14.18
C GLU A 13 -1.30 -9.56 13.97
N GLY A 14 -1.89 -9.02 15.05
CA GLY A 14 -2.48 -7.70 15.04
C GLY A 14 -1.45 -6.61 14.71
N SER A 15 -0.24 -6.70 15.29
CA SER A 15 0.85 -5.78 14.97
C SER A 15 1.22 -5.81 13.48
N ARG A 16 1.36 -7.02 12.90
CA ARG A 16 1.66 -7.18 11.46
C ARG A 16 0.55 -6.67 10.56
N PHE A 17 -0.71 -6.90 10.94
CA PHE A 17 -1.84 -6.37 10.19
C PHE A 17 -1.79 -4.84 10.13
N VAL A 18 -1.62 -4.18 11.27
CA VAL A 18 -1.55 -2.72 11.37
C VAL A 18 -0.34 -2.16 10.64
N GLU A 19 0.82 -2.79 10.78
CA GLU A 19 2.03 -2.45 10.04
C GLU A 19 1.75 -2.41 8.53
N ARG A 20 1.16 -3.48 7.98
CA ARG A 20 0.84 -3.58 6.55
C ARG A 20 -0.17 -2.53 6.09
N ILE A 21 -1.24 -2.31 6.85
CA ILE A 21 -2.28 -1.35 6.48
C ILE A 21 -1.74 0.09 6.55
N LEU A 22 -1.01 0.46 7.60
CA LEU A 22 -0.46 1.80 7.73
C LEU A 22 0.61 2.09 6.68
N THR A 23 1.45 1.11 6.35
CA THR A 23 2.40 1.23 5.23
C THR A 23 1.66 1.46 3.91
N THR A 24 0.69 0.61 3.60
CA THR A 24 -0.10 0.73 2.35
C THR A 24 -0.78 2.09 2.22
N VAL A 25 -1.48 2.54 3.26
CA VAL A 25 -2.18 3.83 3.28
C VAL A 25 -1.19 4.99 3.12
N THR A 26 -0.10 4.98 3.87
CA THR A 26 0.91 6.05 3.82
C THR A 26 1.57 6.12 2.45
N THR A 27 1.97 4.97 1.90
CA THR A 27 2.60 4.89 0.58
C THR A 27 1.66 5.38 -0.53
N LEU A 28 0.39 4.96 -0.54
CA LEU A 28 -0.56 5.40 -1.56
C LEU A 28 -0.84 6.90 -1.47
N LYS A 29 -0.93 7.46 -0.26
CA LYS A 29 -1.05 8.91 -0.06
C LYS A 29 0.15 9.68 -0.61
N LEU A 30 1.38 9.21 -0.34
CA LEU A 30 2.61 9.80 -0.90
C LEU A 30 2.64 9.73 -2.43
N GLN A 31 2.10 8.65 -3.00
CA GLN A 31 1.99 8.46 -4.45
C GLN A 31 0.79 9.21 -5.07
N ARG A 32 -0.03 9.91 -4.27
CA ARG A 32 -1.29 10.54 -4.71
C ARG A 32 -2.26 9.54 -5.37
N ARG A 33 -2.31 8.30 -4.88
CA ARG A 33 -3.21 7.23 -5.33
C ARG A 33 -4.35 7.02 -4.34
N GLY A 34 -5.55 6.72 -4.85
CA GLY A 34 -6.74 6.45 -4.04
C GLY A 34 -6.59 5.16 -3.20
N VAL A 35 -6.71 5.28 -1.88
CA VAL A 35 -6.59 4.14 -0.94
C VAL A 35 -7.72 3.12 -1.15
N LEU A 36 -8.96 3.60 -1.22
CA LEU A 36 -10.13 2.73 -1.38
C LEU A 36 -10.12 2.03 -2.73
N ASP A 37 -9.75 2.73 -3.80
CA ASP A 37 -9.64 2.16 -5.14
C ASP A 37 -8.58 1.05 -5.19
N PHE A 38 -7.41 1.31 -4.59
CA PHE A 38 -6.34 0.30 -4.51
C PHE A 38 -6.78 -0.96 -3.77
N LEU A 39 -7.42 -0.81 -2.60
CA LEU A 39 -7.92 -1.94 -1.82
C LEU A 39 -9.01 -2.70 -2.57
N THR A 40 -9.92 -1.98 -3.23
CA THR A 40 -11.00 -2.57 -4.03
C THR A 40 -10.44 -3.41 -5.16
N HIS A 41 -9.51 -2.87 -5.96
CA HIS A 41 -8.85 -3.61 -7.05
C HIS A 41 -8.04 -4.79 -6.53
N THR A 42 -7.35 -4.64 -5.40
CA THR A 42 -6.57 -5.72 -4.77
C THR A 42 -7.48 -6.89 -4.38
N LEU A 43 -8.59 -6.62 -3.69
CA LEU A 43 -9.54 -7.66 -3.30
C LEU A 43 -10.24 -8.30 -4.50
N GLN A 44 -10.62 -7.51 -5.50
CA GLN A 44 -11.21 -8.04 -6.73
C GLN A 44 -10.24 -8.97 -7.48
N ALA A 45 -8.98 -8.58 -7.63
CA ALA A 45 -7.94 -9.40 -8.27
C ALA A 45 -7.68 -10.69 -7.48
N HIS A 46 -7.48 -10.57 -6.15
CA HIS A 46 -7.23 -11.71 -5.28
C HIS A 46 -8.36 -12.74 -5.33
N ARG A 47 -9.62 -12.31 -5.24
CA ARG A 47 -10.81 -13.20 -5.32
C ARG A 47 -10.95 -13.90 -6.67
N ARG A 48 -10.34 -13.37 -7.71
CA ARG A 48 -10.36 -13.91 -9.07
C ARG A 48 -9.09 -14.69 -9.43
N GLY A 49 -8.13 -14.82 -8.50
CA GLY A 49 -6.82 -15.43 -8.78
C GLY A 49 -5.95 -14.64 -9.75
N LEU A 50 -6.21 -13.34 -9.90
CA LEU A 50 -5.46 -12.44 -10.78
C LEU A 50 -4.34 -11.73 -10.02
N SER A 51 -3.37 -11.20 -10.78
CA SER A 51 -2.30 -10.36 -10.24
C SER A 51 -2.86 -9.10 -9.57
N THR A 52 -2.46 -8.87 -8.32
CA THR A 52 -2.85 -7.68 -7.55
C THR A 52 -2.07 -6.45 -7.99
N PRO A 53 -2.66 -5.24 -7.91
CA PRO A 53 -1.95 -4.01 -8.21
C PRO A 53 -0.74 -3.81 -7.28
N SER A 54 0.38 -3.34 -7.83
CA SER A 54 1.59 -3.10 -7.05
C SER A 54 1.47 -1.85 -6.19
N LEU A 55 2.00 -1.95 -4.97
CA LEU A 55 2.20 -0.79 -4.09
C LEU A 55 3.40 0.06 -4.53
N LEU A 56 4.38 -0.55 -5.21
CA LEU A 56 5.50 0.19 -5.77
C LEU A 56 5.03 1.02 -6.97
N PRO A 57 5.58 2.22 -7.19
CA PRO A 57 5.30 2.98 -8.41
C PRO A 57 5.63 2.11 -9.63
N ALA A 58 4.79 2.19 -10.67
CA ALA A 58 5.22 1.74 -11.98
C ALA A 58 6.50 2.50 -12.30
N GLN A 59 7.59 1.81 -12.63
CA GLN A 59 8.87 2.43 -12.95
C GLN A 59 8.61 3.51 -13.99
N ALA A 60 8.68 4.78 -13.58
CA ALA A 60 8.92 5.84 -14.54
C ALA A 60 10.23 5.43 -15.18
N SER A 61 10.23 5.14 -16.47
CA SER A 61 11.46 4.96 -17.23
C SER A 61 12.28 6.21 -17.00
N VAL A 62 13.26 6.13 -16.10
CA VAL A 62 14.21 7.21 -15.87
C VAL A 62 15.04 7.25 -17.13
N GLN A 63 14.61 8.04 -18.12
CA GLN A 63 15.43 8.40 -19.25
C GLN A 63 16.53 9.30 -18.68
N LEU A 64 17.62 8.66 -18.26
CA LEU A 64 18.87 9.33 -17.95
C LEU A 64 19.33 9.98 -19.26
N SER A 65 18.98 11.24 -19.46
CA SER A 65 19.56 12.06 -20.51
C SER A 65 21.03 12.24 -20.14
N ASN A 66 21.91 11.50 -20.83
CA ASN A 66 23.35 11.69 -20.73
C ASN A 66 23.68 13.14 -21.10
N ALA A 67 24.06 13.94 -20.11
CA ALA A 67 24.75 15.18 -20.34
C ALA A 67 26.18 14.82 -20.75
N ALA A 68 26.47 15.01 -22.04
CA ALA A 68 27.81 15.00 -22.62
C ALA A 68 28.56 16.28 -22.24
#